data_AF-A0A1Y2L336-F1
#
_entry.id   AF-A0A1Y2L336-F1
#
_cell.length_a   1.000
_cell.length_b   1.000
_cell.length_c   1.000
_cell.angle_alpha   90.00
_cell.angle_beta   90.00
_cell.angle_gamma   90.00
#
_symmetry.space_group_name_H-M   'P 1'
#
loop_
_entity.id
_entity.type
_entity.pdbx_description
1 polymer ?
#
loop_
_entity_poly.entity_id
_entity_poly.type
_entity_poly.pdbx_seq_one_letter_code
_entity_poly.pdbx_strand_id
1 'polypeptide(L)'
;MSAVLKYGTPLASDMRVATVGLAANDVGLFVPPKTLRRGFHEISRDVVPRRKFDLWFAVERAVFPCLFHMIAMGMFEEDEPERRDILKAFEDDMEEWAKLMLPSQFHDFRREMLSLVHLITGTLIDKQIGQNGGWPTVRLMMVGSGLVQLCDHYACEAFFTTRFELSFNAMLSALHFVAGDEMASSEVFATKALRRVCSALKQRGRFGWVLFPVSGDPDAC
;
A
#
# COMPACT_ATOMS: atom_id res chain seq x y z
N MET A 1 -34.94 4.63 33.72
CA MET A 1 -35.07 4.92 32.27
C MET A 1 -34.68 6.37 32.04
N SER A 2 -33.87 6.63 31.02
CA SER A 2 -33.33 7.94 30.60
C SER A 2 -32.22 8.54 31.49
N ALA A 3 -31.00 8.57 30.94
CA ALA A 3 -30.00 9.57 31.29
C ALA A 3 -29.30 10.02 30.00
N VAL A 4 -29.66 11.23 29.57
CA VAL A 4 -28.96 12.05 28.58
C VAL A 4 -27.82 12.77 29.28
N LEU A 5 -26.59 12.67 28.77
CA LEU A 5 -25.46 13.56 29.05
C LEU A 5 -24.70 13.77 27.72
N LYS A 6 -25.10 14.77 26.91
CA LYS A 6 -24.43 16.07 26.67
C LYS A 6 -22.88 16.06 26.75
N TYR A 7 -22.29 16.29 25.57
CA TYR A 7 -20.94 16.76 25.22
C TYR A 7 -20.02 17.32 26.32
N GLY A 8 -18.75 16.88 26.29
CA GLY A 8 -17.63 17.62 26.89
C GLY A 8 -16.32 16.81 27.00
N THR A 9 -15.36 17.13 26.12
CA THR A 9 -13.91 16.84 26.16
C THR A 9 -13.41 15.44 25.76
N PRO A 10 -12.56 15.32 24.71
CA PRO A 10 -11.82 14.09 24.45
C PRO A 10 -10.78 13.89 25.56
N LEU A 11 -10.71 12.67 26.08
CA LEU A 11 -9.62 12.21 26.92
C LEU A 11 -8.32 12.25 26.10
N ALA A 12 -7.61 13.37 26.18
CA ALA A 12 -6.17 13.35 26.06
C ALA A 12 -5.65 12.53 27.25
N SER A 13 -5.25 11.28 27.00
CA SER A 13 -4.37 10.55 27.91
C SER A 13 -3.10 10.16 27.18
N ASP A 14 -2.02 10.75 27.67
CA ASP A 14 -0.62 10.54 27.31
C ASP A 14 -0.22 9.05 27.26
N MET A 15 -0.27 8.43 26.08
CA MET A 15 0.71 7.39 25.74
C MET A 15 1.89 8.08 25.06
N ARG A 16 2.86 8.49 25.87
CA ARG A 16 4.23 8.75 25.43
C ARG A 16 4.82 7.44 24.92
N VAL A 17 4.54 7.12 23.66
CA VAL A 17 5.32 6.15 22.88
C VAL A 17 6.68 6.79 22.64
N ALA A 18 7.74 6.07 22.99
CA ALA A 18 9.11 6.54 23.02
C ALA A 18 9.49 7.38 21.79
N THR A 19 9.56 8.70 21.99
CA THR A 19 10.21 9.65 21.11
C THR A 19 11.71 9.43 21.22
N VAL A 20 12.33 8.85 20.19
CA VAL A 20 13.78 8.76 20.05
C VAL A 20 14.18 9.46 18.75
N GLY A 21 15.05 10.45 18.91
CA GLY A 21 15.30 11.54 17.96
C GLY A 21 15.90 11.13 16.63
N LEU A 22 15.24 11.61 15.57
CA LEU A 22 15.72 11.68 14.20
C LEU A 22 15.41 13.11 13.70
N ALA A 23 16.27 13.65 12.84
CA ALA A 23 16.15 15.01 12.33
C ALA A 23 14.74 15.25 11.73
N ALA A 24 14.17 16.41 12.02
CA ALA A 24 12.75 16.78 11.84
C ALA A 24 12.15 16.62 10.42
N ASN A 25 12.92 16.18 9.43
CA ASN A 25 12.48 16.01 8.04
C ASN A 25 12.34 14.55 7.57
N ASP A 26 12.77 13.55 8.35
CA ASP A 26 12.80 12.13 7.92
C ASP A 26 11.92 11.17 8.75
N VAL A 27 11.16 11.67 9.74
CA VAL A 27 10.49 10.84 10.78
C VAL A 27 9.00 10.59 10.52
N GLY A 28 8.53 10.75 9.29
CA GLY A 28 7.09 10.76 8.98
C GLY A 28 6.51 9.52 8.29
N LEU A 29 7.32 8.50 7.94
CA LEU A 29 6.93 7.48 6.96
C LEU A 29 6.41 6.15 7.56
N PHE A 30 6.47 5.99 8.88
CA PHE A 30 5.88 4.83 9.56
C PHE A 30 5.06 5.33 10.75
N VAL A 31 3.99 6.06 10.45
CA VAL A 31 2.98 6.46 11.44
C VAL A 31 2.20 5.19 11.86
N PRO A 32 1.93 4.95 13.16
CA PRO A 32 1.03 3.87 13.59
C PRO A 32 -0.34 4.00 12.91
N PRO A 33 -1.10 2.90 12.76
CA PRO A 33 -2.29 2.83 11.91
C PRO A 33 -3.22 4.01 12.21
N LYS A 34 -3.24 4.96 11.27
CA LYS A 34 -4.21 6.04 11.20
C LYS A 34 -4.83 5.95 9.83
N THR A 35 -6.16 6.07 9.81
CA THR A 35 -7.01 6.24 8.64
C THR A 35 -6.33 7.15 7.61
N LEU A 36 -6.36 6.74 6.34
CA LEU A 36 -5.77 7.48 5.23
C LEU A 36 -6.22 8.95 5.26
N ARG A 37 -5.31 9.88 4.94
CA ARG A 37 -5.52 11.32 5.22
C ARG A 37 -6.66 11.93 4.43
N ARG A 38 -7.00 11.39 3.26
CA ARG A 38 -8.08 11.89 2.39
C ARG A 38 -9.23 10.88 2.39
N GLY A 39 -10.34 11.26 3.02
CA GLY A 39 -11.57 10.45 3.07
C GLY A 39 -12.08 10.03 1.68
N PHE A 40 -12.80 8.90 1.66
CA PHE A 40 -13.09 8.09 0.48
C PHE A 40 -14.25 8.58 -0.37
N HIS A 41 -14.21 8.22 -1.65
CA HIS A 41 -15.33 8.35 -2.58
C HIS A 41 -15.73 6.96 -3.13
N GLU A 42 -17.04 6.74 -3.19
CA GLU A 42 -17.64 5.58 -3.85
C GLU A 42 -17.47 5.72 -5.38
N ILE A 43 -16.75 4.79 -6.01
CA ILE A 43 -16.66 4.73 -7.47
C ILE A 43 -17.96 4.07 -7.97
N SER A 44 -18.94 4.90 -8.30
CA SER A 44 -20.28 4.47 -8.74
C SER A 44 -20.23 3.66 -10.04
N ARG A 45 -20.90 2.50 -10.01
CA ARG A 45 -21.17 1.58 -11.12
C ARG A 45 -22.26 2.17 -12.02
N ASP A 46 -21.94 2.45 -13.28
CA ASP A 46 -22.81 2.24 -14.47
C ASP A 46 -22.19 2.87 -15.74
N VAL A 47 -20.95 2.51 -16.08
CA VAL A 47 -20.36 2.92 -17.37
C VAL A 47 -19.72 1.71 -18.03
N VAL A 48 -20.40 1.12 -19.00
CA VAL A 48 -19.73 0.32 -20.04
C VAL A 48 -18.87 1.31 -20.84
N PRO A 49 -17.53 1.20 -20.83
CA PRO A 49 -16.68 2.16 -21.51
C PRO A 49 -16.96 2.10 -23.01
N ARG A 50 -17.60 3.14 -23.57
CA ARG A 50 -17.74 3.28 -25.03
C ARG A 50 -16.46 3.80 -25.69
N ARG A 51 -15.45 4.13 -24.89
CA ARG A 51 -14.14 4.69 -25.29
C ARG A 51 -13.03 4.04 -24.47
N LYS A 52 -11.81 4.07 -25.01
CA LYS A 52 -10.61 3.61 -24.29
C LYS A 52 -10.46 4.40 -23.00
N PHE A 53 -10.45 3.70 -21.87
CA PHE A 53 -10.06 4.27 -20.58
C PHE A 53 -8.53 4.41 -20.50
N ASP A 54 -8.04 5.31 -19.65
CA ASP A 54 -6.60 5.48 -19.44
C ASP A 54 -6.01 4.23 -18.77
N LEU A 55 -5.22 3.50 -19.54
CA LEU A 55 -4.57 2.26 -19.12
C LEU A 55 -3.68 2.50 -17.88
N TRP A 56 -2.89 3.56 -17.88
CA TRP A 56 -1.87 3.76 -16.85
C TRP A 56 -2.48 4.24 -15.55
N PHE A 57 -3.54 5.05 -15.63
CA PHE A 57 -4.35 5.40 -14.47
C PHE A 57 -4.90 4.17 -13.74
N ALA A 58 -5.44 3.21 -14.49
CA ALA A 58 -5.97 1.96 -13.93
C ALA A 58 -4.85 1.05 -13.41
N VAL A 59 -3.74 0.91 -14.15
CA VAL A 59 -2.59 0.09 -13.76
C VAL A 59 -1.95 0.57 -12.46
N GLU A 60 -1.73 1.89 -12.31
CA GLU A 60 -1.14 2.45 -11.09
C GLU A 60 -2.00 2.19 -9.85
N ARG A 61 -3.33 2.11 -9.98
CA ARG A 61 -4.22 1.78 -8.87
C ARG A 61 -4.35 0.29 -8.61
N ALA A 62 -4.47 -0.51 -9.66
CA ALA A 62 -4.63 -1.95 -9.57
C ALA A 62 -3.35 -2.68 -9.10
N VAL A 63 -2.17 -2.05 -9.21
CA VAL A 63 -0.92 -2.65 -8.74
C VAL A 63 -0.94 -2.93 -7.24
N PHE A 64 -1.63 -2.11 -6.43
CA PHE A 64 -1.68 -2.26 -4.98
C PHE A 64 -2.52 -3.46 -4.53
N PRO A 65 -3.80 -3.61 -4.89
CA PRO A 65 -4.54 -4.80 -4.55
C PRO A 65 -3.88 -6.07 -5.13
N CYS A 66 -3.23 -5.99 -6.30
CA CYS A 66 -2.45 -7.12 -6.83
C CYS A 66 -1.23 -7.47 -5.95
N LEU A 67 -0.46 -6.47 -5.53
CA LEU A 67 0.68 -6.65 -4.64
C LEU A 67 0.25 -7.23 -3.29
N PHE A 68 -0.79 -6.67 -2.67
CA PHE A 68 -1.25 -7.11 -1.35
C PHE A 68 -2.00 -8.44 -1.39
N HIS A 69 -2.65 -8.78 -2.51
CA HIS A 69 -3.15 -10.14 -2.74
C HIS A 69 -2.00 -11.15 -2.72
N MET A 70 -0.90 -10.89 -3.45
CA MET A 70 0.28 -11.76 -3.43
C MET A 70 0.91 -11.87 -2.04
N ILE A 71 1.01 -10.77 -1.30
CA ILE A 71 1.52 -10.77 0.07
C ILE A 71 0.58 -11.58 0.98
N ALA A 72 -0.73 -11.38 0.87
CA ALA A 72 -1.73 -12.11 1.65
C ALA A 72 -1.66 -13.61 1.41
N MET A 73 -1.52 -14.07 0.16
CA MET A 73 -1.32 -15.49 -0.14
C MET A 73 -0.06 -16.07 0.52
N GLY A 74 1.00 -15.27 0.69
CA GLY A 74 2.22 -15.69 1.39
C GLY A 74 2.15 -15.55 2.91
N MET A 75 1.23 -14.74 3.45
CA MET A 75 1.01 -14.57 4.89
C MET A 75 0.12 -15.65 5.49
N PHE A 76 -0.79 -16.18 4.69
CA PHE A 76 -1.96 -16.88 5.18
C PHE A 76 -2.00 -18.32 4.69
N GLU A 77 -2.17 -19.25 5.62
CA GLU A 77 -2.52 -20.64 5.31
C GLU A 77 -3.97 -20.74 4.78
N GLU A 78 -4.24 -21.71 3.89
CA GLU A 78 -5.43 -21.76 3.01
C GLU A 78 -6.79 -21.91 3.73
N ASP A 79 -6.82 -22.31 5.00
CA ASP A 79 -8.06 -22.81 5.64
C ASP A 79 -8.83 -21.80 6.51
N GLU A 80 -8.38 -20.56 6.67
CA GLU A 80 -9.05 -19.59 7.55
C GLU A 80 -10.10 -18.71 6.83
N PRO A 81 -11.38 -18.70 7.28
CA PRO A 81 -12.48 -18.02 6.59
C PRO A 81 -12.35 -16.49 6.54
N GLU A 82 -11.91 -15.84 7.62
CA GLU A 82 -11.68 -14.38 7.65
C GLU A 82 -10.64 -13.92 6.61
N ARG A 83 -9.75 -14.84 6.19
CA ARG A 83 -8.68 -14.58 5.23
C ARG A 83 -9.15 -14.67 3.78
N ARG A 84 -10.15 -15.52 3.51
CA ARG A 84 -10.80 -15.59 2.20
C ARG A 84 -11.48 -14.28 1.84
N ASP A 85 -12.04 -13.58 2.82
CA ASP A 85 -12.66 -12.26 2.61
C ASP A 85 -11.62 -11.20 2.26
N ILE A 86 -10.44 -11.21 2.88
CA ILE A 86 -9.32 -10.31 2.55
C ILE A 86 -8.82 -10.55 1.12
N LEU A 87 -8.56 -11.81 0.76
CA LEU A 87 -8.10 -12.17 -0.59
C LEU A 87 -9.14 -11.76 -1.64
N LYS A 88 -10.41 -12.09 -1.39
CA LYS A 88 -11.52 -11.71 -2.25
C LYS A 88 -11.65 -10.19 -2.40
N ALA A 89 -11.47 -9.43 -1.33
CA ALA A 89 -11.54 -7.99 -1.38
C ALA A 89 -10.51 -7.39 -2.36
N PHE A 90 -9.27 -7.86 -2.33
CA PHE A 90 -8.25 -7.42 -3.28
C PHE A 90 -8.54 -7.88 -4.71
N GLU A 91 -9.08 -9.08 -4.90
CA GLU A 91 -9.54 -9.54 -6.21
C GLU A 91 -10.64 -8.65 -6.77
N ASP A 92 -11.64 -8.35 -5.95
CA ASP A 92 -12.76 -7.49 -6.33
C ASP A 92 -12.27 -6.05 -6.64
N ASP A 93 -11.25 -5.53 -5.93
CA ASP A 93 -10.60 -4.24 -6.24
C ASP A 93 -9.82 -4.27 -7.56
N MET A 94 -9.07 -5.35 -7.85
CA MET A 94 -8.43 -5.53 -9.16
C MET A 94 -9.46 -5.60 -10.29
N GLU A 95 -10.56 -6.32 -10.06
CA GLU A 95 -11.63 -6.51 -11.02
C GLU A 95 -12.36 -5.18 -11.32
N GLU A 96 -12.49 -4.30 -10.31
CA GLU A 96 -13.07 -2.97 -10.47
C GLU A 96 -12.32 -2.14 -11.52
N TRP A 97 -10.99 -2.13 -11.48
CA TRP A 97 -10.16 -1.47 -12.49
C TRP A 97 -10.19 -2.20 -13.84
N ALA A 98 -10.25 -3.53 -13.81
CA ALA A 98 -10.28 -4.34 -15.02
C ALA A 98 -11.58 -4.17 -15.82
N LYS A 99 -12.72 -3.97 -15.14
CA LYS A 99 -14.04 -3.71 -15.76
C LYS A 99 -14.08 -2.41 -16.56
N LEU A 100 -13.20 -1.47 -16.27
CA LEU A 100 -13.06 -0.21 -17.03
C LEU A 100 -12.30 -0.41 -18.35
N MET A 101 -11.66 -1.55 -18.55
CA MET A 101 -10.88 -1.84 -19.75
C MET A 101 -11.78 -2.39 -20.87
N LEU A 102 -11.53 -1.93 -22.10
CA LEU A 102 -12.02 -2.65 -23.27
C LEU A 102 -11.35 -4.03 -23.37
N PRO A 103 -11.99 -5.04 -24.00
CA PRO A 103 -11.39 -6.36 -24.19
C PRO A 103 -10.00 -6.31 -24.86
N SER A 104 -9.77 -5.37 -25.78
CA SER A 104 -8.47 -5.16 -26.43
C SER A 104 -7.41 -4.52 -25.53
N GLN A 105 -7.81 -3.82 -24.46
CA GLN A 105 -6.91 -3.23 -23.46
C GLN A 105 -6.61 -4.17 -22.30
N PHE A 106 -7.48 -5.16 -22.05
CA PHE A 106 -7.38 -6.03 -20.88
C PHE A 106 -6.04 -6.78 -20.80
N HIS A 107 -5.54 -7.27 -21.93
CA HIS A 107 -4.25 -7.96 -21.97
C HIS A 107 -3.08 -7.03 -21.61
N ASP A 108 -3.07 -5.81 -22.13
CA ASP A 108 -2.06 -4.80 -21.78
C ASP A 108 -2.20 -4.41 -20.30
N PHE A 109 -3.41 -4.17 -19.80
CA PHE A 109 -3.67 -3.86 -18.39
C PHE A 109 -3.09 -4.93 -17.47
N ARG A 110 -3.41 -6.20 -17.71
CA ARG A 110 -2.91 -7.31 -16.91
C ARG A 110 -1.39 -7.44 -17.00
N ARG A 111 -0.81 -7.34 -18.20
CA ARG A 111 0.65 -7.42 -18.41
C ARG A 111 1.37 -6.33 -17.62
N GLU A 112 0.90 -5.10 -17.73
CA GLU A 112 1.56 -3.94 -17.12
C GLU A 112 1.39 -3.93 -15.60
N MET A 113 0.20 -4.24 -15.08
CA MET A 113 -0.04 -4.41 -13.64
C MET A 113 0.92 -5.46 -13.05
N LEU A 114 0.97 -6.66 -13.65
CA LEU A 114 1.86 -7.71 -13.19
C LEU A 114 3.35 -7.33 -13.35
N SER A 115 3.72 -6.60 -14.40
CA SER A 115 5.08 -6.11 -14.58
C SER A 115 5.50 -5.14 -13.47
N LEU A 116 4.60 -4.29 -12.98
CA LEU A 116 4.90 -3.39 -11.86
C LEU A 116 4.99 -4.14 -10.54
N VAL A 117 4.11 -5.12 -10.29
CA VAL A 117 4.23 -5.98 -9.12
C VAL A 117 5.57 -6.72 -9.14
N HIS A 118 5.94 -7.35 -10.26
CA HIS A 118 7.25 -8.02 -10.41
C HIS A 118 8.44 -7.06 -10.27
N LEU A 119 8.29 -5.79 -10.64
CA LEU A 119 9.34 -4.79 -10.45
C LEU A 119 9.50 -4.43 -8.97
N ILE A 120 8.39 -4.12 -8.29
CA ILE A 120 8.36 -3.79 -6.87
C ILE A 120 8.97 -4.94 -6.09
N THR A 121 8.41 -6.14 -6.29
CA THR A 121 8.88 -7.33 -5.63
C THR A 121 10.34 -7.58 -6.06
N GLY A 122 10.67 -7.62 -7.34
CA GLY A 122 12.04 -7.91 -7.80
C GLY A 122 13.15 -7.02 -7.19
N THR A 123 12.80 -5.78 -6.81
CA THR A 123 13.69 -4.84 -6.12
C THR A 123 13.96 -5.21 -4.64
N LEU A 124 13.09 -6.02 -4.05
CA LEU A 124 13.12 -6.47 -2.66
C LEU A 124 13.78 -7.83 -2.48
N ILE A 125 14.03 -8.57 -3.57
CA ILE A 125 14.77 -9.84 -3.53
C ILE A 125 16.23 -9.56 -3.17
N ASP A 126 16.68 -10.14 -2.05
CA ASP A 126 18.10 -10.24 -1.76
C ASP A 126 18.66 -11.52 -2.38
N LYS A 127 19.39 -11.37 -3.50
CA LYS A 127 20.02 -12.50 -4.21
C LYS A 127 21.23 -13.09 -3.46
N GLN A 128 21.69 -12.46 -2.38
CA GLN A 128 22.87 -12.90 -1.63
C GLN A 128 22.53 -13.72 -0.37
N ILE A 129 21.26 -13.79 0.04
CA ILE A 129 20.83 -14.61 1.17
C ILE A 129 20.55 -16.04 0.66
N GLY A 130 21.45 -16.96 1.02
CA GLY A 130 21.53 -18.34 0.50
C GLY A 130 20.28 -19.22 0.68
N GLN A 131 20.33 -20.41 0.04
CA GLN A 131 19.43 -21.57 -0.08
C GLN A 131 17.88 -21.43 0.07
N ASN A 132 17.36 -20.53 0.89
CA ASN A 132 15.92 -20.33 1.11
C ASN A 132 15.30 -19.22 0.25
N GLY A 133 16.09 -18.40 -0.45
CA GLY A 133 15.69 -17.60 -1.63
C GLY A 133 14.26 -17.01 -1.66
N GLY A 134 13.75 -16.57 -0.51
CA GLY A 134 12.35 -16.29 -0.29
C GLY A 134 12.10 -14.83 0.03
N TRP A 135 10.83 -14.45 -0.01
CA TRP A 135 10.37 -13.11 0.27
C TRP A 135 10.05 -12.99 1.76
N PRO A 136 10.79 -12.20 2.56
CA PRO A 136 10.40 -12.00 3.95
C PRO A 136 9.11 -11.17 3.92
N THR A 137 7.99 -11.82 4.21
CA THR A 137 6.65 -11.24 4.10
C THR A 137 6.52 -9.95 4.91
N VAL A 138 7.17 -9.89 6.08
CA VAL A 138 7.28 -8.68 6.91
C VAL A 138 7.90 -7.52 6.13
N ARG A 139 9.02 -7.74 5.44
CA ARG A 139 9.70 -6.69 4.67
C ARG A 139 8.89 -6.26 3.46
N LEU A 140 8.24 -7.20 2.76
CA LEU A 140 7.31 -6.89 1.68
C LEU A 140 6.17 -6.00 2.18
N MET A 141 5.55 -6.37 3.30
CA MET A 141 4.45 -5.61 3.89
C MET A 141 4.91 -4.21 4.31
N MET A 142 6.06 -4.06 4.95
CA MET A 142 6.57 -2.76 5.37
C MET A 142 6.86 -1.84 4.18
N VAL A 143 7.52 -2.34 3.14
CA VAL A 143 7.80 -1.54 1.94
C VAL A 143 6.51 -1.20 1.20
N GLY A 144 5.61 -2.17 1.01
CA GLY A 144 4.30 -1.95 0.41
C GLY A 144 3.47 -0.91 1.17
N SER A 145 3.47 -0.99 2.50
CA SER A 145 2.78 -0.02 3.36
C SER A 145 3.37 1.39 3.20
N GLY A 146 4.69 1.52 3.12
CA GLY A 146 5.34 2.79 2.83
C GLY A 146 4.93 3.36 1.46
N LEU A 147 4.81 2.51 0.43
CA LEU A 147 4.29 2.93 -0.88
C LEU A 147 2.84 3.43 -0.81
N VAL A 148 1.97 2.73 -0.06
CA VAL A 148 0.58 3.16 0.15
C VAL A 148 0.54 4.54 0.78
N GLN A 149 1.33 4.77 1.84
CA GLN A 149 1.38 6.06 2.53
C GLN A 149 1.90 7.19 1.64
N LEU A 150 2.91 6.94 0.81
CA LEU A 150 3.39 7.92 -0.17
C LEU A 150 2.31 8.26 -1.20
N CYS A 151 1.58 7.25 -1.68
CA CYS A 151 0.53 7.46 -2.66
C CYS A 151 -0.63 8.27 -2.06
N ASP A 152 -1.07 7.95 -0.85
CA ASP A 152 -2.09 8.73 -0.13
C ASP A 152 -1.64 10.17 0.12
N HIS A 153 -0.35 10.37 0.42
CA HIS A 153 0.19 11.71 0.70
C HIS A 153 0.30 12.59 -0.56
N TYR A 154 0.84 12.05 -1.64
CA TYR A 154 1.21 12.83 -2.84
C TYR A 154 0.20 12.77 -3.98
N ALA A 155 -0.73 11.82 -3.99
CA ALA A 155 -1.73 11.78 -5.05
C ALA A 155 -2.59 13.05 -5.01
N CYS A 156 -2.93 13.59 -6.19
CA CYS A 156 -3.83 14.73 -6.30
C CYS A 156 -5.29 14.36 -6.01
N GLU A 157 -5.61 13.06 -5.99
CA GLU A 157 -6.96 12.51 -5.86
C GLU A 157 -6.94 11.25 -4.99
N ALA A 158 -8.12 10.76 -4.58
CA ALA A 158 -8.22 9.51 -3.84
C ALA A 158 -7.65 8.35 -4.66
N PHE A 159 -6.68 7.64 -4.08
CA PHE A 159 -5.93 6.60 -4.78
C PHE A 159 -6.46 5.19 -4.50
N PHE A 160 -7.02 4.98 -3.30
CA PHE A 160 -7.46 3.69 -2.81
C PHE A 160 -8.96 3.64 -2.59
N THR A 161 -9.56 2.47 -2.79
CA THR A 161 -10.95 2.21 -2.43
C THR A 161 -11.07 2.02 -0.92
N THR A 162 -12.27 2.24 -0.37
CA THR A 162 -12.56 1.93 1.03
C THR A 162 -12.35 0.44 1.33
N ARG A 163 -12.65 -0.43 0.36
CA ARG A 163 -12.48 -1.88 0.49
C ARG A 163 -11.00 -2.24 0.64
N PHE A 164 -10.15 -1.69 -0.21
CA PHE A 164 -8.71 -1.86 -0.13
C PHE A 164 -8.18 -1.41 1.23
N GLU A 165 -8.58 -0.22 1.71
CA GLU A 165 -8.11 0.29 3.00
C GLU A 165 -8.47 -0.66 4.15
N LEU A 166 -9.71 -1.14 4.21
CA LEU A 166 -10.15 -2.05 5.28
C LEU A 166 -9.34 -3.34 5.28
N SER A 167 -9.18 -3.98 4.12
CA SER A 167 -8.42 -5.23 4.00
C SER A 167 -6.93 -5.02 4.25
N PHE A 168 -6.35 -3.91 3.79
CA PHE A 168 -4.96 -3.55 4.04
C PHE A 168 -4.70 -3.32 5.54
N ASN A 169 -5.57 -2.57 6.22
CA ASN A 169 -5.43 -2.32 7.66
C ASN A 169 -5.64 -3.60 8.50
N ALA A 170 -6.53 -4.49 8.07
CA ALA A 170 -6.71 -5.80 8.70
C ALA A 170 -5.42 -6.64 8.59
N MET A 171 -4.83 -6.72 7.39
CA MET A 171 -3.54 -7.40 7.19
C MET A 171 -2.42 -6.80 8.02
N LEU A 172 -2.30 -5.47 8.04
CA LEU A 172 -1.24 -4.78 8.77
C LEU A 172 -1.37 -4.99 10.29
N SER A 173 -2.60 -4.97 10.80
CA SER A 173 -2.88 -5.23 12.22
C SER A 173 -2.54 -6.68 12.60
N ALA A 174 -2.93 -7.65 11.75
CA ALA A 174 -2.59 -9.05 11.97
C ALA A 174 -1.07 -9.27 11.96
N LEU A 175 -0.35 -8.67 11.01
CA LEU A 175 1.11 -8.77 10.95
C LEU A 175 1.76 -8.11 12.16
N HIS A 176 1.31 -6.93 12.58
CA HIS A 176 1.87 -6.24 13.74
C HIS A 176 1.69 -7.05 15.03
N PHE A 177 0.55 -7.72 15.18
CA PHE A 177 0.29 -8.59 16.32
C PHE A 177 1.25 -9.78 16.39
N VAL A 178 1.60 -10.38 15.23
CA VAL A 178 2.44 -11.59 15.17
C VAL A 178 3.94 -11.27 15.10
N ALA A 179 4.32 -10.20 14.41
CA ALA A 179 5.70 -9.91 13.99
C ALA A 179 6.13 -8.47 14.30
N GLY A 180 5.55 -7.83 15.32
CA GLY A 180 5.83 -6.43 15.69
C GLY A 180 7.32 -6.13 15.91
N ASP A 181 8.06 -7.01 16.59
CA ASP A 181 9.50 -6.85 16.81
C ASP A 181 10.32 -6.98 15.52
N GLU A 182 9.92 -7.89 14.62
CA GLU A 182 10.55 -8.05 13.30
C GLU A 182 10.27 -6.82 12.42
N MET A 183 9.07 -6.25 12.50
CA MET A 183 8.74 -4.99 11.84
C MET A 183 9.62 -3.85 12.34
N ALA A 184 9.76 -3.69 13.66
CA ALA A 184 10.61 -2.65 14.24
C ALA A 184 12.08 -2.79 13.79
N SER A 185 12.63 -4.00 13.81
CA SER A 185 14.01 -4.24 13.37
C SER A 185 14.20 -4.08 11.85
N SER A 186 13.13 -4.22 11.05
CA SER A 186 13.16 -4.13 9.59
C SER A 186 12.96 -2.71 9.05
N GLU A 187 12.67 -1.71 9.90
CA GLU A 187 12.35 -0.34 9.49
C GLU A 187 13.42 0.34 8.63
N VAL A 188 14.70 0.23 9.05
CA VAL A 188 15.84 0.80 8.31
C VAL A 188 15.98 0.16 6.94
N PHE A 189 15.76 -1.17 6.85
CA PHE A 189 15.75 -1.87 5.57
C PHE A 189 14.60 -1.38 4.70
N ALA A 190 13.38 -1.35 5.25
CA ALA A 190 12.19 -0.96 4.51
C ALA A 190 12.33 0.45 3.92
N THR A 191 12.88 1.40 4.69
CA THR A 191 13.14 2.76 4.23
C THR A 191 14.12 2.80 3.04
N LYS A 192 15.25 2.08 3.12
CA LYS A 192 16.22 1.99 2.01
C LYS A 192 15.62 1.30 0.79
N ALA A 193 14.87 0.23 1.01
CA ALA A 193 14.24 -0.55 -0.04
C ALA A 193 13.14 0.24 -0.75
N LEU A 194 12.33 0.98 0.00
CA LEU A 194 11.29 1.88 -0.51
C LEU A 194 11.88 2.92 -1.48
N ARG A 195 13.02 3.53 -1.15
CA ARG A 195 13.75 4.44 -2.07
C ARG A 195 14.10 3.77 -3.39
N ARG A 196 14.62 2.53 -3.33
CA ARG A 196 14.97 1.76 -4.54
C ARG A 196 13.73 1.44 -5.37
N VAL A 197 12.62 1.05 -4.72
CA VAL A 197 11.35 0.77 -5.41
C VAL A 197 10.80 2.02 -6.08
N CYS A 198 10.75 3.17 -5.38
CA CYS A 198 10.31 4.43 -5.98
C CYS A 198 11.20 4.83 -7.17
N SER A 199 12.52 4.68 -7.06
CA SER A 199 13.43 4.94 -8.19
C SER A 199 13.14 4.01 -9.37
N ALA A 200 12.92 2.71 -9.12
CA ALA A 200 12.63 1.74 -10.18
C ALA A 200 11.29 2.05 -10.88
N LEU A 201 10.25 2.41 -10.12
CA LEU A 201 8.95 2.83 -10.66
C LEU A 201 9.07 4.09 -11.53
N LYS A 202 9.82 5.11 -11.05
CA LYS A 202 10.08 6.33 -11.81
C LYS A 202 10.84 6.09 -13.11
N GLN A 203 11.84 5.21 -13.09
CA GLN A 203 12.57 4.81 -14.31
C GLN A 203 11.67 4.12 -15.35
N ARG A 204 10.55 3.52 -14.92
CA ARG A 204 9.50 2.99 -15.80
C ARG A 204 8.45 4.04 -16.22
N GLY A 205 8.64 5.30 -15.85
CA GLY A 205 7.68 6.37 -16.10
C GLY A 205 6.38 6.20 -15.31
N ARG A 206 6.42 5.53 -14.15
CA ARG A 206 5.27 5.31 -13.27
C ARG A 206 5.47 6.05 -11.96
N PHE A 207 4.37 6.49 -11.36
CA PHE A 207 4.38 7.21 -10.09
C PHE A 207 5.32 8.44 -10.13
N GLY A 208 5.38 9.13 -11.27
CA GLY A 208 6.28 10.29 -11.47
C GLY A 208 6.01 11.43 -10.48
N TRP A 209 4.79 11.47 -9.94
CA TRP A 209 4.29 12.41 -8.94
C TRP A 209 4.67 12.03 -7.50
N VAL A 210 5.12 10.81 -7.23
CA VAL A 210 5.56 10.43 -5.88
C VAL A 210 6.91 11.08 -5.59
N LEU A 211 6.92 12.09 -4.72
CA LEU A 211 8.15 12.72 -4.26
C LEU A 211 8.76 11.84 -3.16
N PHE A 212 9.95 11.32 -3.44
CA PHE A 212 10.82 10.81 -2.39
C PHE A 212 11.91 11.87 -2.25
N PRO A 213 12.16 12.44 -1.07
CA PRO A 213 13.31 13.31 -0.89
C PRO A 213 14.55 12.47 -1.19
N VAL A 214 15.15 12.72 -2.35
CA VAL A 214 16.48 12.21 -2.66
C VAL A 214 17.37 13.03 -1.76
N SER A 215 17.89 12.42 -0.69
CA SER A 215 18.86 13.07 0.18
C SER A 215 20.06 13.48 -0.68
N GLY A 216 20.09 14.76 -1.10
CA GLY A 216 21.09 15.30 -2.01
C GLY A 216 20.57 16.26 -3.09
N ASP A 217 19.26 16.40 -3.31
CA ASP A 217 18.74 17.32 -4.33
C ASP A 217 18.14 18.59 -3.68
N PRO A 218 18.86 19.73 -3.65
CA PRO A 218 18.38 20.97 -3.06
C PRO A 218 17.22 21.61 -3.84
N ASP A 219 16.89 21.10 -5.03
CA ASP A 219 15.94 21.72 -5.95
C ASP A 219 14.58 20.99 -6.06
N ALA A 220 14.30 20.01 -5.20
CA ALA A 220 13.00 19.35 -5.16
C ALA A 220 11.99 20.08 -4.24
N CYS A 221 11.57 21.28 -4.67
CA CYS A 221 10.36 21.98 -4.19
C CYS A 221 9.39 22.19 -5.35
#